data_AF-A0A077ZPE0-F1
#
_entry.id   AF-A0A077ZPE0-F1
#
_cell.length_a   1.000
_cell.length_b   1.000
_cell.length_c   1.000
_cell.angle_alpha   90.00
_cell.angle_beta   90.00
_cell.angle_gamma   90.00
#
_symmetry.space_group_name_H-M   'P 1'
#
loop_
_entity.id
_entity.type
_entity.pdbx_description
1 polymer ?
#
loop_
_entity_poly.entity_id
_entity_poly.type
_entity_poly.pdbx_seq_one_letter_code
_entity_poly.pdbx_strand_id
1 'polypeptide(L)'
;MSKLNLKHNLIILLILLAYPHSYLCQKQAWELRGTEYESQTAAAKYNQLWNLIKANQQSHAWLGAAALPGFLAEKMDPTLKWVADTVPFSAEAGMRQKFTHTVGVHATCEFVPTILGNQYTGIFQGAQYGIIRFSTGPQPDETKVNWFEAIGNFAPGFAIKFLRDGVPSVNLLTLTAGFQTSWNFFGNSFSNHILPPAPPIGPKFREATQFIQHLGLSHAAAFDESGVPAFTPRFPFQLLYEAPQELKNMFTADFEAEFTEQLMRIKCGQTVFRVFALASPTADKQYIGDIVLTSDVIRSNWGDSFLFFKHQDGAEDLALRSEWTTALTVTAATPTCPIHSIRQFVSSAFQQAVNFAGQQ
;
A
#
# COMPACT_ATOMS: atom_id res chain seq x y z
N MET A 1 33.19 6.43 -66.63
CA MET A 1 33.44 6.75 -65.20
C MET A 1 32.49 7.89 -64.83
N SER A 2 31.55 7.85 -63.89
CA SER A 2 31.06 6.81 -62.98
C SER A 2 29.56 7.10 -62.66
N LYS A 3 28.63 6.33 -63.24
CA LYS A 3 27.20 6.29 -62.85
C LYS A 3 27.02 5.38 -61.62
N LEU A 4 27.79 5.61 -60.57
CA LEU A 4 27.82 4.72 -59.41
C LEU A 4 27.95 5.53 -58.11
N ASN A 5 27.02 6.44 -57.80
CA ASN A 5 27.00 7.04 -56.45
C ASN A 5 25.69 7.70 -56.00
N LEU A 6 24.53 7.30 -56.54
CA LEU A 6 23.24 7.79 -56.02
C LEU A 6 22.32 6.69 -55.47
N LYS A 7 22.59 5.41 -55.76
CA LYS A 7 21.78 4.29 -55.25
C LYS A 7 22.23 3.76 -53.87
N HIS A 8 23.45 4.07 -53.42
CA HIS A 8 23.94 3.61 -52.11
C HIS A 8 23.50 4.51 -50.94
N ASN A 9 23.26 5.81 -51.18
CA ASN A 9 22.81 6.72 -50.12
C ASN A 9 21.30 6.66 -49.83
N LEU A 10 20.49 6.15 -50.75
CA LEU A 10 19.05 5.97 -50.51
C LEU A 10 18.75 4.71 -49.70
N ILE A 11 19.58 3.67 -49.83
CA ILE A 11 19.43 2.41 -49.08
C ILE A 11 19.86 2.60 -47.61
N ILE A 12 20.91 3.38 -47.34
CA ILE A 12 21.34 3.67 -45.96
C ILE A 12 20.33 4.60 -45.24
N LEU A 13 19.69 5.53 -45.96
CA LEU A 13 18.65 6.40 -45.38
C LEU A 13 17.31 5.66 -45.15
N LEU A 14 17.01 4.62 -45.93
CA LEU A 14 15.84 3.75 -45.72
C LEU A 14 16.06 2.67 -44.65
N ILE A 15 17.29 2.26 -44.36
CA ILE A 15 17.61 1.32 -43.28
C ILE A 15 17.60 2.01 -41.89
N LEU A 16 17.83 3.32 -41.83
CA LEU A 16 17.71 4.09 -40.57
C LEU A 16 16.28 4.49 -40.19
N LEU A 17 15.31 4.35 -41.10
CA LEU A 17 13.88 4.63 -40.83
C LEU A 17 13.05 3.37 -40.54
N ALA A 18 13.68 2.19 -40.55
CA ALA A 18 13.06 0.92 -40.22
C ALA A 18 13.53 0.35 -38.87
N TYR A 19 14.06 1.18 -37.97
CA TYR A 19 14.05 0.84 -36.55
C TYR A 19 12.61 1.03 -36.07
N PRO A 20 11.90 -0.05 -35.75
CA PRO A 20 10.50 0.08 -35.41
C PRO A 20 10.43 0.90 -34.13
N HIS A 21 9.64 1.98 -34.16
CA HIS A 21 9.22 2.74 -32.98
C HIS A 21 8.45 1.88 -31.96
N SER A 22 8.40 0.55 -32.13
CA SER A 22 7.72 -0.41 -31.26
C SER A 22 8.45 -0.68 -29.94
N TYR A 23 9.69 -0.21 -29.74
CA TYR A 23 10.38 -0.38 -28.46
C TYR A 23 9.86 0.52 -27.34
N LEU A 24 9.11 1.58 -27.65
CA LEU A 24 8.66 2.57 -26.66
C LEU A 24 7.43 2.14 -25.83
N CYS A 25 6.86 0.96 -26.07
CA CYS A 25 5.67 0.50 -25.32
C CYS A 25 5.70 -1.01 -25.02
N GLN A 26 6.88 -1.64 -24.99
CA GLN A 26 6.93 -3.06 -24.61
C GLN A 26 6.79 -3.21 -23.10
N LYS A 27 5.66 -3.80 -22.70
CA LYS A 27 5.39 -4.23 -21.33
C LYS A 27 6.53 -5.13 -20.84
N GLN A 28 7.14 -4.77 -19.72
CA GLN A 28 8.18 -5.55 -19.07
C GLN A 28 7.58 -6.86 -18.54
N ALA A 29 8.40 -7.92 -18.48
CA ALA A 29 7.93 -9.25 -18.09
C ALA A 29 7.33 -9.33 -16.67
N TRP A 30 7.72 -8.41 -15.79
CA TRP A 30 7.19 -8.32 -14.42
C TRP A 30 5.91 -7.51 -14.31
N GLU A 31 5.51 -6.77 -15.36
CA GLU A 31 4.32 -5.91 -15.29
C GLU A 31 3.03 -6.75 -15.30
N LEU A 32 2.21 -6.57 -14.28
CA LEU A 32 0.88 -7.15 -14.14
C LEU A 32 -0.17 -6.05 -14.27
N ARG A 33 -0.56 -5.78 -15.51
CA ARG A 33 -1.52 -4.72 -15.91
C ARG A 33 -2.11 -4.94 -17.29
N GLY A 34 -3.12 -4.13 -17.61
CA GLY A 34 -3.74 -4.05 -18.94
C GLY A 34 -4.73 -5.18 -19.20
N THR A 35 -5.47 -5.10 -20.29
CA THR A 35 -6.63 -5.95 -20.56
C THR A 35 -6.33 -7.45 -20.44
N GLU A 36 -5.20 -7.93 -20.96
CA GLU A 36 -4.80 -9.34 -20.88
C GLU A 36 -4.63 -9.83 -19.43
N TYR A 37 -4.13 -8.98 -18.53
CA TYR A 37 -3.99 -9.32 -17.13
C TYR A 37 -5.33 -9.19 -16.41
N GLU A 38 -6.04 -8.07 -16.61
CA GLU A 38 -7.26 -7.79 -15.85
C GLU A 38 -8.42 -8.71 -16.21
N SER A 39 -8.48 -9.22 -17.45
CA SER A 39 -9.52 -10.14 -17.92
C SER A 39 -9.42 -11.54 -17.31
N GLN A 40 -8.34 -11.84 -16.58
CA GLN A 40 -8.12 -13.15 -15.97
C GLN A 40 -9.01 -13.37 -14.75
N THR A 41 -9.14 -14.62 -14.34
CA THR A 41 -9.79 -14.97 -13.07
C THR A 41 -8.96 -14.46 -11.88
N ALA A 42 -9.63 -14.20 -10.76
CA ALA A 42 -9.04 -13.88 -9.47
C ALA A 42 -7.97 -14.91 -9.10
N ALA A 43 -8.29 -16.21 -9.25
CA ALA A 43 -7.37 -17.31 -9.00
C ALA A 43 -6.11 -17.25 -9.88
N ALA A 44 -6.26 -16.93 -11.18
CA ALA A 44 -5.12 -16.84 -12.10
C ALA A 44 -4.21 -15.66 -11.77
N LYS A 45 -4.79 -14.49 -11.47
CA LYS A 45 -4.04 -13.30 -11.03
C LYS A 45 -3.32 -13.56 -9.71
N TYR A 46 -4.04 -14.15 -8.75
CA TYR A 46 -3.51 -14.56 -7.46
C TYR A 46 -2.30 -15.48 -7.60
N ASN A 47 -2.40 -16.53 -8.43
CA ASN A 47 -1.31 -17.47 -8.64
C ASN A 47 -0.08 -16.81 -9.27
N GLN A 48 -0.26 -15.94 -10.27
CA GLN A 48 0.84 -15.20 -10.88
C GLN A 48 1.52 -14.28 -9.87
N LEU A 49 0.74 -13.48 -9.15
CA LEU A 49 1.24 -12.52 -8.19
C LEU A 49 1.98 -13.23 -7.04
N TRP A 50 1.38 -14.28 -6.47
CA TRP A 50 1.98 -15.02 -5.37
C TRP A 50 3.25 -15.77 -5.79
N ASN A 51 3.31 -16.29 -7.01
CA ASN A 51 4.52 -16.92 -7.53
C ASN A 51 5.68 -15.93 -7.66
N LEU A 52 5.42 -14.70 -8.08
CA LEU A 52 6.45 -13.65 -8.13
C LEU A 52 6.90 -13.23 -6.72
N ILE A 53 5.95 -13.07 -5.79
CA ILE A 53 6.24 -12.71 -4.40
C ILE A 53 7.13 -13.76 -3.73
N LYS A 54 6.82 -15.05 -3.86
CA LYS A 54 7.57 -16.11 -3.15
C LYS A 54 8.90 -16.50 -3.82
N ALA A 55 9.20 -15.97 -5.01
CA ALA A 55 10.37 -16.36 -5.80
C ALA A 55 11.71 -16.01 -5.11
N ASN A 56 11.75 -14.89 -4.39
CA ASN A 56 12.91 -14.49 -3.58
C ASN A 56 12.43 -14.00 -2.22
N GLN A 57 12.59 -14.85 -1.20
CA GLN A 57 12.13 -14.59 0.16
C GLN A 57 13.13 -13.78 1.02
N GLN A 58 14.05 -13.05 0.40
CA GLN A 58 14.84 -12.03 1.09
C GLN A 58 14.11 -10.69 1.05
N SER A 59 14.27 -9.84 2.06
CA SER A 59 13.74 -8.47 2.00
C SER A 59 14.49 -7.64 0.95
N HIS A 60 13.86 -6.58 0.44
CA HIS A 60 14.63 -5.51 -0.19
C HIS A 60 15.40 -4.72 0.89
N ALA A 61 16.44 -3.97 0.49
CA ALA A 61 17.14 -3.08 1.40
C ALA A 61 16.30 -1.84 1.73
N TRP A 62 16.47 -1.31 2.95
CA TRP A 62 16.00 0.02 3.28
C TRP A 62 16.70 1.07 2.42
N LEU A 63 15.96 2.08 1.97
CA LEU A 63 16.54 3.22 1.24
C LEU A 63 17.20 4.25 2.18
N GLY A 64 16.97 4.13 3.50
CA GLY A 64 17.54 5.02 4.52
C GLY A 64 17.32 6.50 4.19
N ALA A 65 18.39 7.30 4.33
CA ALA A 65 18.34 8.74 4.10
C ALA A 65 17.95 9.15 2.66
N ALA A 66 18.14 8.27 1.65
CA ALA A 66 17.77 8.55 0.26
C ALA A 66 16.25 8.48 0.01
N ALA A 67 15.49 7.86 0.93
CA ALA A 67 14.04 7.71 0.81
C ALA A 67 13.31 9.06 0.67
N LEU A 68 13.62 10.02 1.55
CA LEU A 68 12.86 11.26 1.62
C LEU A 68 13.04 12.17 0.39
N PRO A 69 14.26 12.45 -0.11
CA PRO A 69 14.42 13.23 -1.33
C PRO A 69 13.72 12.59 -2.54
N GLY A 70 13.82 11.26 -2.69
CA GLY A 70 13.14 10.53 -3.75
C GLY A 70 11.62 10.63 -3.66
N PHE A 71 11.06 10.44 -2.45
CA PHE A 71 9.64 10.64 -2.18
C PHE A 71 9.16 12.03 -2.56
N LEU A 72 9.91 13.08 -2.22
CA LEU A 72 9.52 14.46 -2.50
C LEU A 72 9.62 14.81 -4.01
N ALA A 73 10.52 14.17 -4.75
CA ALA A 73 10.67 14.35 -6.19
C ALA A 73 9.63 13.56 -7.01
N GLU A 74 9.01 12.55 -6.41
CA GLU A 74 8.11 11.63 -7.11
C GLU A 74 6.74 12.25 -7.41
N LYS A 75 6.14 11.90 -8.57
CA LYS A 75 4.75 12.28 -8.88
C LYS A 75 3.76 11.50 -8.02
N MET A 76 2.78 12.17 -7.42
CA MET A 76 1.79 11.49 -6.56
C MET A 76 0.57 10.94 -7.33
N ASP A 77 0.23 11.51 -8.48
CA ASP A 77 -0.89 11.06 -9.33
C ASP A 77 -0.97 9.54 -9.57
N PRO A 78 0.13 8.82 -9.91
CA PRO A 78 0.07 7.40 -10.16
C PRO A 78 -0.42 6.57 -8.95
N THR A 79 -0.23 7.06 -7.72
CA THR A 79 -0.71 6.38 -6.51
C THR A 79 -2.23 6.20 -6.51
N LEU A 80 -2.97 7.14 -7.10
CA LEU A 80 -4.43 7.13 -7.20
C LEU A 80 -4.94 6.70 -8.58
N LYS A 81 -4.14 6.84 -9.64
CA LYS A 81 -4.64 6.67 -11.02
C LYS A 81 -4.12 5.42 -11.73
N TRP A 82 -3.03 4.81 -11.25
CA TRP A 82 -2.43 3.66 -11.91
C TRP A 82 -3.22 2.37 -11.62
N VAL A 83 -3.79 1.78 -12.66
CA VAL A 83 -4.53 0.50 -12.58
C VAL A 83 -3.60 -0.64 -12.97
N ALA A 84 -3.05 -1.30 -11.96
CA ALA A 84 -2.17 -2.46 -12.08
C ALA A 84 -1.98 -3.13 -10.71
N ASP A 85 -1.43 -4.35 -10.73
CA ASP A 85 -0.93 -5.01 -9.52
C ASP A 85 0.58 -4.81 -9.30
N THR A 86 1.23 -4.06 -10.21
CA THR A 86 2.66 -3.74 -10.15
C THR A 86 2.91 -2.25 -10.32
N VAL A 87 4.04 -1.79 -9.79
CA VAL A 87 4.42 -0.37 -9.77
C VAL A 87 4.44 0.23 -11.17
N PRO A 88 4.14 1.53 -11.32
CA PRO A 88 4.24 2.23 -12.61
C PRO A 88 5.61 2.07 -13.27
N PHE A 89 5.58 1.91 -14.59
CA PHE A 89 6.77 1.89 -15.44
C PHE A 89 6.59 2.87 -16.61
N SER A 90 7.66 3.54 -16.99
CA SER A 90 7.76 4.28 -18.25
C SER A 90 9.14 4.09 -18.84
N ALA A 91 9.28 4.22 -20.16
CA ALA A 91 10.58 4.13 -20.82
C ALA A 91 11.52 5.27 -20.38
N GLU A 92 10.96 6.43 -20.02
CA GLU A 92 11.70 7.64 -19.69
C GLU A 92 12.11 7.69 -18.21
N ALA A 93 11.20 7.35 -17.28
CA ALA A 93 11.46 7.41 -15.84
C ALA A 93 11.81 6.04 -15.23
N GLY A 94 11.77 4.97 -16.02
CA GLY A 94 11.97 3.61 -15.55
C GLY A 94 10.86 3.15 -14.59
N MET A 95 11.23 2.23 -13.71
CA MET A 95 10.36 1.68 -12.67
C MET A 95 10.21 2.67 -11.51
N ARG A 96 8.97 2.94 -11.10
CA ARG A 96 8.68 3.70 -9.89
C ARG A 96 9.24 2.96 -8.66
N GLN A 97 10.05 3.67 -7.87
CA GLN A 97 10.55 3.15 -6.60
C GLN A 97 9.57 3.42 -5.46
N LYS A 98 9.51 2.51 -4.50
CA LYS A 98 8.80 2.76 -3.24
C LYS A 98 9.75 3.47 -2.28
N PHE A 99 9.39 4.68 -1.86
CA PHE A 99 10.22 5.47 -0.95
C PHE A 99 9.76 5.41 0.51
N THR A 100 8.49 5.07 0.74
CA THR A 100 7.93 4.76 2.06
C THR A 100 7.50 3.31 2.06
N HIS A 101 7.41 2.68 3.23
CA HIS A 101 7.00 1.28 3.32
C HIS A 101 7.89 0.36 2.47
N THR A 102 9.20 0.64 2.41
CA THR A 102 10.12 0.02 1.45
C THR A 102 10.35 -1.46 1.74
N VAL A 103 10.35 -1.85 3.02
CA VAL A 103 10.52 -3.22 3.48
C VAL A 103 9.24 -3.71 4.17
N GLY A 104 8.87 -4.96 3.91
CA GLY A 104 7.72 -5.59 4.51
C GLY A 104 7.74 -7.11 4.42
N VAL A 105 6.67 -7.71 4.93
CA VAL A 105 6.39 -9.15 4.83
C VAL A 105 5.00 -9.37 4.24
N HIS A 106 4.82 -10.53 3.64
CA HIS A 106 3.69 -10.83 2.76
C HIS A 106 3.09 -12.18 3.15
N ALA A 107 1.78 -12.30 3.01
CA ALA A 107 1.07 -13.56 3.08
C ALA A 107 -0.11 -13.52 2.11
N THR A 108 -0.68 -14.68 1.85
CA THR A 108 -1.99 -14.79 1.22
C THR A 108 -3.05 -14.76 2.32
N CYS A 109 -4.23 -14.24 2.00
CA CYS A 109 -5.32 -14.14 2.97
C CYS A 109 -6.68 -14.23 2.31
N GLU A 110 -7.69 -14.47 3.12
CA GLU A 110 -9.10 -14.37 2.75
C GLU A 110 -9.83 -13.41 3.69
N PHE A 111 -10.91 -12.80 3.19
CA PHE A 111 -11.91 -12.12 4.00
C PHE A 111 -13.09 -13.06 4.22
N VAL A 112 -13.30 -13.44 5.47
CA VAL A 112 -14.40 -14.30 5.91
C VAL A 112 -15.49 -13.41 6.51
N PRO A 113 -16.60 -13.15 5.80
CA PRO A 113 -17.63 -12.25 6.27
C PRO A 113 -18.40 -12.87 7.44
N THR A 114 -18.91 -12.03 8.34
CA THR A 114 -19.98 -12.46 9.25
C THR A 114 -21.26 -12.74 8.48
N ILE A 115 -21.94 -13.84 8.81
CA ILE A 115 -23.25 -14.19 8.24
C ILE A 115 -24.35 -13.26 8.78
N LEU A 116 -24.17 -12.71 9.99
CA LEU A 116 -25.14 -11.86 10.65
C LEU A 116 -24.73 -10.39 10.62
N GLY A 117 -25.62 -9.53 10.11
CA GLY A 117 -25.51 -8.08 10.19
C GLY A 117 -24.70 -7.42 9.08
N ASN A 118 -23.87 -8.14 8.31
CA ASN A 118 -23.11 -7.53 7.24
C ASN A 118 -24.03 -7.08 6.09
N GLN A 119 -24.08 -5.77 5.87
CA GLN A 119 -24.90 -5.13 4.83
C GLN A 119 -24.08 -4.67 3.63
N TYR A 120 -22.77 -4.74 3.67
CA TYR A 120 -21.91 -4.22 2.61
C TYR A 120 -21.83 -5.17 1.43
N THR A 121 -21.60 -4.64 0.23
CA THR A 121 -21.58 -5.41 -1.02
C THR A 121 -20.15 -5.66 -1.52
N GLY A 122 -20.01 -6.37 -2.63
CA GLY A 122 -18.72 -6.59 -3.29
C GLY A 122 -17.81 -7.50 -2.48
N ILE A 123 -16.53 -7.15 -2.33
CA ILE A 123 -15.56 -7.94 -1.57
C ILE A 123 -15.96 -8.11 -0.10
N PHE A 124 -16.76 -7.19 0.45
CA PHE A 124 -17.30 -7.33 1.80
C PHE A 124 -18.29 -8.50 1.93
N GLN A 125 -18.64 -9.21 0.86
CA GLN A 125 -19.47 -10.42 0.91
C GLN A 125 -18.62 -11.70 0.95
N GLY A 126 -17.29 -11.58 0.98
CA GLY A 126 -16.33 -12.67 1.00
C GLY A 126 -15.35 -12.60 -0.17
N ALA A 127 -14.09 -12.94 0.11
CA ALA A 127 -13.04 -13.03 -0.90
C ALA A 127 -11.93 -13.97 -0.44
N GLN A 128 -11.61 -14.98 -1.23
CA GLN A 128 -10.62 -16.02 -0.97
C GLN A 128 -9.24 -15.68 -1.54
N TYR A 129 -9.17 -14.86 -2.59
CA TYR A 129 -7.95 -14.53 -3.31
C TYR A 129 -7.39 -13.17 -2.87
N GLY A 130 -6.81 -13.13 -1.68
CA GLY A 130 -6.16 -11.94 -1.12
C GLY A 130 -4.63 -12.07 -1.00
N ILE A 131 -3.93 -10.95 -1.20
CA ILE A 131 -2.53 -10.76 -0.79
C ILE A 131 -2.48 -9.66 0.26
N ILE A 132 -1.94 -9.96 1.43
CA ILE A 132 -1.68 -8.98 2.49
C ILE A 132 -0.19 -8.68 2.58
N ARG A 133 0.13 -7.40 2.77
CA ARG A 133 1.49 -6.91 3.01
C ARG A 133 1.53 -6.07 4.28
N PHE A 134 2.38 -6.45 5.22
CA PHE A 134 2.68 -5.70 6.44
C PHE A 134 3.99 -4.93 6.27
N SER A 135 4.04 -3.70 6.74
CA SER A 135 5.23 -2.84 6.60
C SER A 135 5.25 -1.72 7.64
N THR A 136 6.35 -0.98 7.70
CA THR A 136 6.44 0.28 8.46
C THR A 136 6.71 1.44 7.51
N GLY A 137 6.16 2.63 7.81
CA GLY A 137 6.35 3.83 6.98
C GLY A 137 7.83 4.17 6.77
N PRO A 138 8.57 4.55 7.82
CA PRO A 138 10.01 4.69 7.81
C PRO A 138 10.72 3.38 8.20
N GLN A 139 12.03 3.32 7.97
CA GLN A 139 12.91 2.36 8.63
C GLN A 139 12.91 2.66 10.15
N PRO A 140 12.56 1.70 11.01
CA PRO A 140 12.65 1.91 12.46
C PRO A 140 14.12 2.03 12.91
N ASP A 141 14.40 2.91 13.86
CA ASP A 141 15.69 2.93 14.56
C ASP A 141 15.65 1.89 15.68
N GLU A 142 16.30 0.75 15.45
CA GLU A 142 16.29 -0.41 16.35
C GLU A 142 17.21 -0.24 17.57
N THR A 143 17.98 0.84 17.64
CA THR A 143 18.74 1.18 18.85
C THR A 143 17.86 1.72 19.98
N LYS A 144 16.62 2.11 19.65
CA LYS A 144 15.58 2.58 20.58
C LYS A 144 14.75 1.42 21.07
N VAL A 145 15.09 0.85 22.22
CA VAL A 145 14.51 -0.44 22.63
C VAL A 145 13.27 -0.32 23.52
N ASN A 146 13.00 0.84 24.13
CA ASN A 146 11.89 0.98 25.06
C ASN A 146 10.58 1.30 24.32
N TRP A 147 9.45 0.86 24.88
CA TRP A 147 8.11 1.02 24.29
C TRP A 147 7.77 2.47 23.91
N PHE A 148 8.13 3.44 24.74
CA PHE A 148 7.79 4.85 24.51
C PHE A 148 8.62 5.45 23.37
N GLU A 149 9.75 4.85 23.02
CA GLU A 149 10.60 5.28 21.91
C GLU A 149 10.08 4.81 20.56
N ALA A 150 9.08 3.92 20.54
CA ALA A 150 8.34 3.58 19.32
C ALA A 150 7.56 4.78 18.76
N ILE A 151 7.18 5.74 19.62
CA ILE A 151 6.42 6.94 19.21
C ILE A 151 7.25 7.77 18.23
N GLY A 152 6.79 7.86 16.98
CA GLY A 152 7.49 8.56 15.89
C GLY A 152 8.66 7.79 15.29
N ASN A 153 8.94 6.57 15.76
CA ASN A 153 10.00 5.69 15.26
C ASN A 153 9.44 4.47 14.52
N PHE A 154 8.31 3.94 14.99
CA PHE A 154 7.67 2.75 14.48
C PHE A 154 6.25 3.11 14.00
N ALA A 155 6.01 3.04 12.69
CA ALA A 155 4.72 3.38 12.09
C ALA A 155 4.17 2.20 11.28
N PRO A 156 3.58 1.19 11.95
CA PRO A 156 2.98 0.03 11.30
C PRO A 156 1.85 0.41 10.34
N GLY A 157 1.77 -0.34 9.25
CA GLY A 157 0.66 -0.31 8.32
C GLY A 157 0.56 -1.62 7.57
N PHE A 158 -0.61 -1.88 6.98
CA PHE A 158 -0.75 -2.98 6.05
C PHE A 158 -1.58 -2.58 4.83
N ALA A 159 -1.40 -3.33 3.76
CA ALA A 159 -2.25 -3.26 2.59
C ALA A 159 -2.74 -4.67 2.23
N ILE A 160 -4.02 -4.78 1.86
CA ILE A 160 -4.61 -5.99 1.32
C ILE A 160 -5.03 -5.72 -0.11
N LYS A 161 -4.76 -6.66 -1.00
CA LYS A 161 -5.25 -6.67 -2.37
C LYS A 161 -6.12 -7.90 -2.55
N PHE A 162 -7.38 -7.68 -2.90
CA PHE A 162 -8.29 -8.75 -3.30
C PHE A 162 -8.38 -8.81 -4.82
N LEU A 163 -8.09 -9.99 -5.38
CA LEU A 163 -8.16 -10.25 -6.80
C LEU A 163 -9.61 -10.57 -7.18
N ARG A 164 -10.03 -10.15 -8.37
CA ARG A 164 -11.40 -10.32 -8.88
C ARG A 164 -11.40 -10.85 -10.30
N ASP A 165 -12.38 -11.64 -10.69
CA ASP A 165 -12.52 -12.13 -12.06
C ASP A 165 -12.78 -10.97 -13.03
N GLY A 166 -12.08 -10.93 -14.16
CA GLY A 166 -12.43 -10.08 -15.31
C GLY A 166 -12.31 -8.56 -15.11
N VAL A 167 -12.01 -8.09 -13.89
CA VAL A 167 -11.92 -6.68 -13.52
C VAL A 167 -10.68 -6.41 -12.66
N PRO A 168 -10.20 -5.16 -12.57
CA PRO A 168 -9.08 -4.81 -11.70
C PRO A 168 -9.20 -5.32 -10.27
N SER A 169 -8.07 -5.63 -9.63
CA SER A 169 -8.03 -5.89 -8.20
C SER A 169 -8.51 -4.67 -7.40
N VAL A 170 -8.91 -4.89 -6.14
CA VAL A 170 -9.18 -3.80 -5.20
C VAL A 170 -8.21 -3.86 -4.04
N ASN A 171 -7.79 -2.68 -3.58
CA ASN A 171 -6.82 -2.56 -2.49
C ASN A 171 -7.44 -1.84 -1.30
N LEU A 172 -7.15 -2.33 -0.11
CA LEU A 172 -7.46 -1.73 1.17
C LEU A 172 -6.14 -1.41 1.84
N LEU A 173 -5.86 -0.14 2.11
CA LEU A 173 -4.61 0.27 2.75
C LEU A 173 -4.92 0.93 4.08
N THR A 174 -4.06 0.69 5.06
CA THR A 174 -4.28 1.14 6.43
C THR A 174 -2.98 1.58 7.08
N LEU A 175 -3.12 2.47 8.06
CA LEU A 175 -2.13 2.73 9.10
C LEU A 175 -2.79 2.54 10.46
N THR A 176 -2.00 2.62 11.54
CA THR A 176 -2.54 2.60 12.89
C THR A 176 -3.57 3.73 13.10
N ALA A 177 -4.69 3.38 13.73
CA ALA A 177 -5.69 4.31 14.19
C ALA A 177 -5.13 5.10 15.39
N GLY A 178 -4.41 6.17 15.11
CA GLY A 178 -3.69 6.96 16.11
C GLY A 178 -2.17 6.75 16.09
N PHE A 179 -1.49 7.34 17.06
CA PHE A 179 -0.05 7.16 17.23
C PHE A 179 0.27 5.78 17.77
N GLN A 180 1.25 5.12 17.15
CA GLN A 180 1.82 3.90 17.69
C GLN A 180 2.59 4.22 18.99
N THR A 181 2.22 3.52 20.06
CA THR A 181 2.76 3.76 21.41
C THR A 181 3.59 2.59 21.93
N SER A 182 3.94 1.62 21.08
CA SER A 182 4.78 0.49 21.46
C SER A 182 5.42 -0.17 20.23
N TRP A 183 6.34 -1.10 20.44
CA TRP A 183 6.92 -1.94 19.40
C TRP A 183 6.02 -3.12 18.98
N ASN A 184 4.86 -3.30 19.63
CA ASN A 184 3.88 -4.31 19.24
C ASN A 184 3.17 -3.87 17.95
N PHE A 185 3.47 -4.53 16.83
CA PHE A 185 2.89 -4.24 15.51
C PHE A 185 1.35 -4.20 15.55
N PHE A 186 0.72 -5.04 16.38
CA PHE A 186 -0.73 -5.16 16.53
C PHE A 186 -1.30 -4.49 17.78
N GLY A 187 -0.50 -3.69 18.49
CA GLY A 187 -0.92 -3.04 19.73
C GLY A 187 -2.15 -2.16 19.51
N ASN A 188 -2.12 -1.37 18.44
CA ASN A 188 -3.22 -0.51 18.02
C ASN A 188 -4.08 -1.16 16.93
N SER A 189 -5.32 -0.69 16.83
CA SER A 189 -6.16 -0.97 15.66
C SER A 189 -5.61 -0.25 14.43
N PHE A 190 -5.96 -0.73 13.24
CA PHE A 190 -5.65 -0.07 11.96
C PHE A 190 -6.89 0.50 11.31
N SER A 191 -6.74 1.51 10.45
CA SER A 191 -7.84 2.11 9.72
C SER A 191 -7.42 2.68 8.37
N ASN A 192 -8.39 2.77 7.45
CA ASN A 192 -8.29 3.55 6.22
C ASN A 192 -8.40 5.07 6.49
N HIS A 193 -8.75 5.46 7.71
CA HIS A 193 -8.72 6.85 8.19
C HIS A 193 -7.57 7.06 9.15
N ILE A 194 -6.70 8.02 8.83
CA ILE A 194 -5.45 8.25 9.56
C ILE A 194 -5.42 9.63 10.20
N LEU A 195 -4.53 9.81 11.18
CA LEU A 195 -4.23 11.14 11.69
C LEU A 195 -3.57 12.01 10.60
N PRO A 196 -3.69 13.34 10.68
CA PRO A 196 -3.02 14.25 9.76
C PRO A 196 -1.50 13.96 9.70
N PRO A 197 -0.95 13.63 8.52
CA PRO A 197 0.49 13.41 8.39
C PRO A 197 1.25 14.73 8.58
N ALA A 198 2.36 14.68 9.32
CA ALA A 198 3.23 15.83 9.54
C ALA A 198 3.92 16.28 8.23
N PRO A 199 4.33 17.56 8.11
CA PRO A 199 5.23 18.00 7.04
C PRO A 199 6.55 17.21 7.05
N PRO A 200 7.15 16.94 5.87
CA PRO A 200 6.72 17.36 4.53
C PRO A 200 5.70 16.42 3.86
N ILE A 201 5.29 15.34 4.54
CA ILE A 201 4.46 14.27 3.95
C ILE A 201 3.05 14.76 3.58
N GLY A 202 2.37 15.47 4.49
CA GLY A 202 1.01 15.95 4.23
C GLY A 202 0.89 16.89 3.02
N PRO A 203 1.72 17.94 2.88
CA PRO A 203 1.78 18.75 1.67
C PRO A 203 2.04 17.92 0.41
N LYS A 204 2.92 16.91 0.48
CA LYS A 204 3.22 16.06 -0.67
C LYS A 204 2.00 15.25 -1.11
N PHE A 205 1.27 14.62 -0.18
CA PHE A 205 0.04 13.89 -0.50
C PHE A 205 -1.04 14.79 -1.12
N ARG A 206 -1.08 16.08 -0.76
CA ARG A 206 -2.01 17.06 -1.35
C ARG A 206 -1.80 17.33 -2.83
N GLU A 207 -0.68 16.92 -3.40
CA GLU A 207 -0.49 16.97 -4.87
C GLU A 207 -1.45 16.03 -5.61
N ALA A 208 -1.93 14.96 -4.97
CA ALA A 208 -2.83 13.98 -5.59
C ALA A 208 -4.30 14.14 -5.18
N THR A 209 -4.59 14.47 -3.91
CA THR A 209 -5.97 14.61 -3.39
C THR A 209 -6.04 15.57 -2.21
N GLN A 210 -7.19 16.21 -1.99
CA GLN A 210 -7.44 16.99 -0.77
C GLN A 210 -7.77 16.12 0.45
N PHE A 211 -8.16 14.85 0.23
CA PHE A 211 -8.60 13.92 1.27
C PHE A 211 -7.46 13.04 1.81
N ILE A 212 -6.32 13.64 2.12
CA ILE A 212 -5.06 12.93 2.45
C ILE A 212 -5.10 12.02 3.69
N GLN A 213 -6.18 12.09 4.47
CA GLN A 213 -6.39 11.28 5.67
C GLN A 213 -7.34 10.11 5.45
N HIS A 214 -7.95 10.01 4.26
CA HIS A 214 -9.07 9.12 4.01
C HIS A 214 -8.86 8.37 2.70
N LEU A 215 -8.86 7.05 2.79
CA LEU A 215 -8.87 6.18 1.62
C LEU A 215 -10.28 5.63 1.40
N GLY A 216 -10.77 5.76 0.17
CA GLY A 216 -12.12 5.36 -0.19
C GLY A 216 -12.33 3.84 -0.16
N LEU A 217 -13.58 3.43 -0.04
CA LEU A 217 -14.02 2.04 0.07
C LEU A 217 -15.09 1.67 -0.96
N SER A 218 -15.61 2.64 -1.71
CA SER A 218 -16.64 2.42 -2.74
C SER A 218 -16.25 1.35 -3.76
N HIS A 219 -15.01 1.36 -4.24
CA HIS A 219 -14.51 0.38 -5.23
C HIS A 219 -14.46 -1.05 -4.68
N ALA A 220 -14.29 -1.23 -3.37
CA ALA A 220 -14.34 -2.54 -2.71
C ALA A 220 -15.77 -3.09 -2.63
N ALA A 221 -16.77 -2.21 -2.62
CA ALA A 221 -18.18 -2.59 -2.65
C ALA A 221 -18.76 -2.71 -4.07
N ALA A 222 -18.03 -2.26 -5.09
CA ALA A 222 -18.54 -2.16 -6.45
C ALA A 222 -18.63 -3.52 -7.17
N PHE A 223 -17.69 -4.43 -6.92
CA PHE A 223 -17.67 -5.77 -7.51
C PHE A 223 -17.29 -6.80 -6.46
N ASP A 224 -17.89 -7.98 -6.53
CA ASP A 224 -17.49 -9.14 -5.73
C ASP A 224 -16.24 -9.84 -6.30
N GLU A 225 -15.79 -10.92 -5.64
CA GLU A 225 -14.64 -11.71 -6.10
C GLU A 225 -14.82 -12.28 -7.51
N SER A 226 -16.05 -12.63 -7.90
CA SER A 226 -16.39 -13.15 -9.23
C SER A 226 -16.55 -12.04 -10.28
N GLY A 227 -16.17 -10.79 -9.95
CA GLY A 227 -16.26 -9.66 -10.87
C GLY A 227 -17.69 -9.21 -11.18
N VAL A 228 -18.67 -9.66 -10.41
CA VAL A 228 -20.07 -9.28 -10.61
C VAL A 228 -20.31 -7.92 -9.97
N PRO A 229 -20.82 -6.93 -10.73
CA PRO A 229 -21.08 -5.60 -10.17
C PRO A 229 -22.27 -5.63 -9.20
N ALA A 230 -22.13 -4.93 -8.08
CA ALA A 230 -23.24 -4.64 -7.19
C ALA A 230 -24.16 -3.59 -7.83
N PHE A 231 -25.45 -3.88 -7.93
CA PHE A 231 -26.43 -2.94 -8.50
C PHE A 231 -26.53 -1.63 -7.70
N THR A 232 -26.51 -1.73 -6.37
CA THR A 232 -26.43 -0.58 -5.46
C THR A 232 -25.27 -0.81 -4.49
N PRO A 233 -24.04 -0.33 -4.80
CA PRO A 233 -22.89 -0.52 -3.92
C PRO A 233 -23.15 0.03 -2.52
N ARG A 234 -22.97 -0.82 -1.50
CA ARG A 234 -23.02 -0.43 -0.08
C ARG A 234 -21.64 -0.62 0.52
N PHE A 235 -21.02 0.48 0.92
CA PHE A 235 -19.69 0.52 1.54
C PHE A 235 -19.74 1.33 2.85
N PRO A 236 -18.87 1.01 3.82
CA PRO A 236 -18.80 1.78 5.05
C PRO A 236 -18.07 3.10 4.86
N PHE A 237 -18.25 4.00 5.82
CA PHE A 237 -17.46 5.23 5.94
C PHE A 237 -16.02 4.92 6.35
N GLN A 238 -15.85 3.98 7.28
CA GLN A 238 -14.54 3.63 7.83
C GLN A 238 -14.48 2.15 8.16
N LEU A 239 -13.29 1.57 7.97
CA LEU A 239 -12.93 0.25 8.49
C LEU A 239 -11.96 0.41 9.67
N LEU A 240 -12.17 -0.42 10.69
CA LEU A 240 -11.26 -0.64 11.80
C LEU A 240 -10.85 -2.11 11.80
N TYR A 241 -9.55 -2.36 11.87
CA TYR A 241 -9.00 -3.70 11.92
C TYR A 241 -8.35 -3.90 13.28
N GLU A 242 -8.90 -4.81 14.07
CA GLU A 242 -8.44 -5.11 15.42
C GLU A 242 -7.84 -6.51 15.44
N ALA A 243 -6.56 -6.64 15.77
CA ALA A 243 -5.97 -7.96 15.93
C ALA A 243 -6.61 -8.71 17.12
N PRO A 244 -6.86 -10.02 17.01
CA PRO A 244 -7.28 -10.84 18.15
C PRO A 244 -6.27 -10.75 19.31
N GLN A 245 -6.74 -10.90 20.55
CA GLN A 245 -5.90 -10.71 21.73
C GLN A 245 -4.77 -11.73 21.80
N GLU A 246 -5.03 -12.97 21.38
CA GLU A 246 -4.05 -14.04 21.27
C GLU A 246 -2.90 -13.68 20.33
N LEU A 247 -3.19 -12.98 19.21
CA LEU A 247 -2.16 -12.50 18.30
C LEU A 247 -1.40 -11.33 18.91
N LYS A 248 -2.09 -10.36 19.52
CA LYS A 248 -1.44 -9.23 20.20
C LYS A 248 -0.45 -9.68 21.27
N ASN A 249 -0.79 -10.73 22.01
CA ASN A 249 0.04 -11.29 23.07
C ASN A 249 1.31 -12.00 22.58
N MET A 250 1.45 -12.25 21.28
CA MET A 250 2.68 -12.80 20.69
C MET A 250 3.81 -11.76 20.57
N PHE A 251 3.52 -10.47 20.79
CA PHE A 251 4.46 -9.36 20.58
C PHE A 251 4.56 -8.47 21.82
N THR A 252 5.77 -8.04 22.13
CA THR A 252 6.07 -7.22 23.31
C THR A 252 5.87 -5.72 23.04
N ALA A 253 5.69 -4.96 24.12
CA ALA A 253 5.63 -3.50 24.02
C ALA A 253 7.01 -2.87 23.76
N ASP A 254 8.06 -3.43 24.35
CA ASP A 254 9.46 -3.08 24.08
C ASP A 254 9.98 -3.80 22.83
N PHE A 255 11.05 -3.29 22.23
CA PHE A 255 11.68 -3.90 21.07
C PHE A 255 12.29 -5.26 21.43
N GLU A 256 11.96 -6.29 20.66
CA GLU A 256 12.51 -7.63 20.83
C GLU A 256 13.41 -8.02 19.64
N ALA A 257 12.94 -7.77 18.42
CA ALA A 257 13.60 -8.09 17.16
C ALA A 257 13.02 -7.23 16.03
N GLU A 258 13.57 -7.32 14.82
CA GLU A 258 12.97 -6.65 13.67
C GLU A 258 11.50 -7.08 13.49
N PHE A 259 10.62 -6.14 13.12
CA PHE A 259 9.20 -6.47 12.95
C PHE A 259 8.99 -7.55 11.88
N THR A 260 9.84 -7.62 10.86
CA THR A 260 9.73 -8.65 9.81
C THR A 260 9.94 -10.06 10.38
N GLU A 261 10.88 -10.23 11.30
CA GLU A 261 11.15 -11.51 11.97
C GLU A 261 10.02 -11.90 12.91
N GLN A 262 9.51 -10.92 13.67
CA GLN A 262 8.39 -11.13 14.56
C GLN A 262 7.14 -11.57 13.79
N LEU A 263 6.80 -10.89 12.68
CA LEU A 263 5.60 -11.19 11.90
C LEU A 263 5.67 -12.55 11.17
N MET A 264 6.86 -13.06 10.85
CA MET A 264 7.05 -14.41 10.30
C MET A 264 6.69 -15.54 11.28
N ARG A 265 6.48 -15.21 12.56
CA ARG A 265 5.96 -16.15 13.58
C ARG A 265 4.47 -16.46 13.34
N ILE A 266 3.74 -15.60 12.62
CA ILE A 266 2.34 -15.81 12.28
C ILE A 266 2.22 -16.85 11.17
N LYS A 267 1.34 -17.83 11.37
CA LYS A 267 1.18 -19.01 10.53
C LYS A 267 -0.12 -19.00 9.74
N CYS A 268 -0.10 -19.76 8.65
CA CYS A 268 -1.30 -20.06 7.88
C CYS A 268 -2.46 -20.49 8.80
N GLY A 269 -3.67 -20.04 8.49
CA GLY A 269 -4.89 -20.34 9.24
C GLY A 269 -5.15 -19.43 10.44
N GLN A 270 -4.21 -18.55 10.82
CA GLN A 270 -4.45 -17.59 11.89
C GLN A 270 -5.27 -16.39 11.41
N THR A 271 -6.26 -15.98 12.21
CA THR A 271 -6.93 -14.70 12.06
C THR A 271 -5.99 -13.57 12.47
N VAL A 272 -5.69 -12.66 11.55
CA VAL A 272 -4.84 -11.50 11.82
C VAL A 272 -5.63 -10.27 12.21
N PHE A 273 -6.86 -10.14 11.72
CA PHE A 273 -7.74 -9.02 12.06
C PHE A 273 -9.19 -9.44 12.15
N ARG A 274 -9.88 -8.92 13.16
CA ARG A 274 -11.32 -8.74 13.17
C ARG A 274 -11.64 -7.40 12.52
N VAL A 275 -12.50 -7.40 11.51
CA VAL A 275 -12.85 -6.23 10.72
C VAL A 275 -14.15 -5.64 11.24
N PHE A 276 -14.12 -4.37 11.58
CA PHE A 276 -15.27 -3.59 11.98
C PHE A 276 -15.51 -2.46 10.97
N ALA A 277 -16.78 -2.14 10.75
CA ALA A 277 -17.23 -1.10 9.86
C ALA A 277 -18.02 -0.04 10.64
N LEU A 278 -17.80 1.22 10.30
CA LEU A 278 -18.66 2.33 10.71
C LEU A 278 -19.45 2.77 9.47
N ALA A 279 -20.78 2.75 9.56
CA ALA A 279 -21.64 3.12 8.43
C ALA A 279 -21.66 4.63 8.14
N SER A 280 -21.30 5.44 9.15
CA SER A 280 -21.21 6.89 9.09
C SER A 280 -20.19 7.40 10.12
N PRO A 281 -19.83 8.70 10.12
CA PRO A 281 -18.86 9.26 11.06
C PRO A 281 -19.21 9.07 12.55
N THR A 282 -20.50 8.92 12.86
CA THR A 282 -21.01 8.78 14.24
C THR A 282 -21.66 7.42 14.49
N ALA A 283 -21.56 6.49 13.54
CA ALA A 283 -22.14 5.15 13.71
C ALA A 283 -21.29 4.32 14.68
N ASP A 284 -21.97 3.44 15.41
CA ASP A 284 -21.28 2.43 16.21
C ASP A 284 -20.47 1.48 15.33
N LYS A 285 -19.36 0.98 15.87
CA LYS A 285 -18.55 -0.02 15.19
C LYS A 285 -19.33 -1.33 15.08
N GLN A 286 -19.41 -1.86 13.87
CA GLN A 286 -20.10 -3.12 13.59
C GLN A 286 -19.10 -4.16 13.09
N TYR A 287 -19.03 -5.33 13.71
CA TYR A 287 -18.23 -6.45 13.21
C TYR A 287 -18.79 -6.94 11.86
N ILE A 288 -17.92 -7.08 10.85
CA ILE A 288 -18.30 -7.50 9.49
C ILE A 288 -17.59 -8.75 8.99
N GLY A 289 -16.57 -9.24 9.69
CA GLY A 289 -15.83 -10.43 9.29
C GLY A 289 -14.38 -10.42 9.77
N ASP A 290 -13.63 -11.41 9.34
CA ASP A 290 -12.24 -11.63 9.72
C ASP A 290 -11.32 -11.63 8.49
N ILE A 291 -10.06 -11.23 8.69
CA ILE A 291 -8.97 -11.50 7.75
C ILE A 291 -8.19 -12.69 8.28
N VAL A 292 -8.21 -13.78 7.52
CA VAL A 292 -7.55 -15.05 7.86
C VAL A 292 -6.40 -15.29 6.89
N LEU A 293 -5.21 -15.64 7.40
CA LEU A 293 -4.10 -15.97 6.53
C LEU A 293 -4.30 -17.35 5.89
N THR A 294 -4.00 -17.45 4.60
CA THR A 294 -4.04 -18.70 3.82
C THR A 294 -2.64 -19.19 3.42
N SER A 295 -1.59 -18.51 3.90
CA SER A 295 -0.20 -18.94 3.84
C SER A 295 0.55 -18.49 5.10
N ASP A 296 1.75 -19.03 5.29
CA ASP A 296 2.73 -18.45 6.20
C ASP A 296 3.16 -17.05 5.72
N VAL A 297 3.57 -16.21 6.66
CA VAL A 297 4.15 -14.88 6.40
C VAL A 297 5.62 -15.04 5.95
N ILE A 298 5.98 -14.39 4.84
CA ILE A 298 7.31 -14.43 4.24
C ILE A 298 7.84 -13.02 3.93
N ARG A 299 9.16 -12.85 3.97
CA ARG A 299 9.83 -11.71 3.32
C ARG A 299 9.75 -11.87 1.79
N SER A 300 9.85 -10.77 1.04
CA SER A 300 9.85 -10.84 -0.42
C SER A 300 10.52 -9.64 -1.07
N ASN A 301 11.57 -9.88 -1.85
CA ASN A 301 12.29 -8.83 -2.56
C ASN A 301 11.41 -8.27 -3.69
N TRP A 302 10.69 -9.16 -4.37
CA TRP A 302 9.76 -8.76 -5.43
C TRP A 302 8.55 -8.02 -4.84
N GLY A 303 7.99 -8.49 -3.73
CA GLY A 303 6.91 -7.82 -3.02
C GLY A 303 7.30 -6.43 -2.52
N ASP A 304 8.52 -6.27 -2.03
CA ASP A 304 9.05 -4.98 -1.63
C ASP A 304 9.32 -4.04 -2.82
N SER A 305 9.71 -4.57 -3.98
CA SER A 305 10.09 -3.73 -5.13
C SER A 305 8.93 -3.43 -6.09
N PHE A 306 8.14 -4.45 -6.47
CA PHE A 306 7.24 -4.39 -7.61
C PHE A 306 5.75 -4.43 -7.25
N LEU A 307 5.35 -5.12 -6.18
CA LEU A 307 3.94 -5.23 -5.79
C LEU A 307 3.34 -3.85 -5.51
N PHE A 308 2.20 -3.53 -6.13
CA PHE A 308 1.59 -2.21 -6.02
C PHE A 308 0.15 -2.27 -5.49
N PHE A 309 -0.16 -1.36 -4.59
CA PHE A 309 -1.49 -1.15 -4.04
C PHE A 309 -1.95 0.26 -4.43
N LYS A 310 -2.78 0.34 -5.47
CA LYS A 310 -3.46 1.58 -5.87
C LYS A 310 -4.34 2.05 -4.71
N HIS A 311 -4.16 3.30 -4.30
CA HIS A 311 -5.04 3.94 -3.33
C HIS A 311 -6.37 4.29 -3.99
N GLN A 312 -7.45 4.22 -3.22
CA GLN A 312 -8.76 4.70 -3.64
C GLN A 312 -8.94 6.14 -3.12
N ASP A 313 -9.24 7.08 -4.01
CA ASP A 313 -9.43 8.47 -3.60
C ASP A 313 -10.73 8.62 -2.79
N GLY A 314 -10.67 9.29 -1.65
CA GLY A 314 -11.86 9.62 -0.85
C GLY A 314 -12.86 10.49 -1.61
N ALA A 315 -12.42 11.22 -2.63
CA ALA A 315 -13.31 11.97 -3.53
C ALA A 315 -14.30 11.05 -4.27
N GLU A 316 -13.90 9.82 -4.62
CA GLU A 316 -14.78 8.86 -5.30
C GLU A 316 -15.91 8.38 -4.37
N ASP A 317 -15.63 8.24 -3.08
CA ASP A 317 -16.64 7.91 -2.07
C ASP A 317 -17.62 9.08 -1.87
N LEU A 318 -17.12 10.32 -1.82
CA LEU A 318 -17.95 11.53 -1.68
C LEU A 318 -18.88 11.77 -2.86
N ALA A 319 -18.50 11.35 -4.07
CA ALA A 319 -19.39 11.41 -5.23
C ALA A 319 -20.65 10.55 -5.04
N LEU A 320 -20.57 9.50 -4.21
CA LEU A 320 -21.69 8.59 -3.90
C LEU A 320 -22.34 8.88 -2.54
N ARG A 321 -21.60 9.52 -1.63
CA ARG A 321 -21.99 9.82 -0.24
C ARG A 321 -21.65 11.26 0.12
N SER A 322 -22.27 12.20 -0.59
CA SER A 322 -22.02 13.64 -0.40
C SER A 322 -22.28 14.12 1.02
N GLU A 323 -23.12 13.42 1.78
CA GLU A 323 -23.40 13.66 3.19
C GLU A 323 -22.17 13.49 4.11
N TRP A 324 -21.10 12.81 3.66
CA TRP A 324 -19.86 12.64 4.41
C TRP A 324 -18.87 13.79 4.25
N THR A 325 -19.15 14.78 3.40
CA THR A 325 -18.22 15.86 3.04
C THR A 325 -17.64 16.57 4.26
N THR A 326 -18.45 16.96 5.23
CA THR A 326 -17.99 17.66 6.44
C THR A 326 -17.04 16.80 7.29
N ALA A 327 -17.24 15.49 7.30
CA ALA A 327 -16.42 14.57 8.09
C ALA A 327 -15.09 14.21 7.41
N LEU A 328 -15.04 14.19 6.06
CA LEU A 328 -13.81 13.93 5.31
C LEU A 328 -13.02 15.20 4.99
N THR A 329 -13.68 16.35 5.02
CA THR A 329 -13.04 17.67 4.94
C THR A 329 -12.58 18.08 6.34
N VAL A 330 -11.72 17.27 6.98
CA VAL A 330 -11.04 17.73 8.19
C VAL A 330 -10.05 18.79 7.75
N THR A 331 -10.50 20.03 7.90
CA THR A 331 -9.76 21.28 7.75
C THR A 331 -8.34 21.15 8.27
N ALA A 332 -7.39 21.76 7.54
CA ALA A 332 -6.05 22.03 8.02
C ALA A 332 -6.13 22.47 9.49
N ALA A 333 -5.56 21.67 10.39
CA ALA A 333 -5.71 21.83 11.82
C ALA A 333 -5.54 23.29 12.26
N THR A 334 -6.42 23.74 13.15
CA THR A 334 -6.07 24.82 14.09
C THR A 334 -4.74 24.45 14.75
N PRO A 335 -3.75 25.36 14.81
CA PRO A 335 -2.39 25.02 15.16
C PRO A 335 -2.30 24.70 16.65
N THR A 336 -2.29 23.43 17.01
CA THR A 336 -1.78 23.00 18.32
C THR A 336 -0.26 22.82 18.22
N CYS A 337 0.43 23.33 19.23
CA CYS A 337 1.83 23.75 19.22
C CYS A 337 2.83 22.70 18.63
N PRO A 338 3.65 23.06 17.62
CA PRO A 338 4.49 22.14 16.85
C PRO A 338 5.88 21.87 17.47
N ILE A 339 6.12 22.26 18.72
CA ILE A 339 7.48 22.28 19.29
C ILE A 339 8.01 20.87 19.61
N HIS A 340 7.15 19.86 19.75
CA HIS A 340 7.61 18.50 20.08
C HIS A 340 7.92 17.63 18.86
N SER A 341 7.22 17.82 17.74
CA SER A 341 7.36 17.03 16.50
C SER A 341 8.50 17.51 15.61
N ILE A 342 8.80 18.82 15.60
CA ILE A 342 9.97 19.37 14.90
C ILE A 342 11.27 18.87 15.52
N ARG A 343 11.34 18.76 16.85
CA ARG A 343 12.54 18.31 17.55
C ARG A 343 12.91 16.86 17.25
N GLN A 344 11.94 15.96 17.04
CA GLN A 344 12.21 14.53 16.83
C GLN A 344 12.56 14.17 15.38
N PHE A 345 11.98 14.85 14.38
CA PHE A 345 12.29 14.58 12.97
C PHE A 345 13.58 15.29 12.52
N VAL A 346 13.82 16.51 13.01
CA VAL A 346 15.06 17.23 12.71
C VAL A 346 16.23 16.62 13.49
N SER A 347 16.02 16.13 14.72
CA SER A 347 17.11 15.46 15.44
C SER A 347 17.50 14.14 14.78
N SER A 348 16.56 13.30 14.32
CA SER A 348 16.92 12.02 13.68
C SER A 348 17.64 12.22 12.35
N ALA A 349 17.17 13.14 11.50
CA ALA A 349 17.81 13.44 10.22
C ALA A 349 19.18 14.14 10.39
N PHE A 350 19.30 15.06 11.35
CA PHE A 350 20.56 15.77 11.61
C PHE A 350 21.58 14.87 12.33
N GLN A 351 21.16 14.04 13.28
CA GLN A 351 22.06 13.10 13.97
C GLN A 351 22.58 12.02 13.01
N GLN A 352 21.75 11.54 12.08
CA GLN A 352 22.17 10.60 11.04
C GLN A 352 23.17 11.24 10.05
N ALA A 353 22.97 12.52 9.69
CA ALA A 353 23.92 13.25 8.84
C ALA A 353 25.26 13.54 9.53
N VAL A 354 25.24 13.87 10.83
CA VAL A 354 26.45 14.13 11.63
C VAL A 354 27.26 12.85 11.88
N ASN A 355 26.60 11.72 12.14
CA ASN A 355 27.28 10.43 12.31
C ASN A 355 27.97 9.94 11.03
N PHE A 356 27.41 10.26 9.86
CA PHE A 356 28.01 9.94 8.56
C PHE A 356 29.26 10.80 8.24
N ALA A 357 29.26 12.07 8.65
CA ALA A 357 30.40 12.97 8.48
C ALA A 357 31.57 12.69 9.45
N GLY A 358 31.31 11.98 10.55
CA GLY A 358 32.33 11.59 11.54
C GLY A 358 33.04 10.26 11.28
N GLN A 359 32.68 9.54 10.21
CA GLN A 359 33.26 8.24 9.84
C GLN A 359 34.00 8.26 8.48
N GLN A 360 34.34 9.44 7.96
CA GLN A 360 35.27 9.60 6.82
C GLN A 360 36.61 10.17 7.25
#